data_AF-A0A967FKX9-F1
#
_entry.id   AF-A0A967FKX9-F1
#
_cell.length_a   1.000
_cell.length_b   1.000
_cell.length_c   1.000
_cell.angle_alpha   90.00
_cell.angle_beta   90.00
_cell.angle_gamma   90.00
#
_symmetry.space_group_name_H-M   'P 1'
#
loop_
_entity.id
_entity.type
_entity.pdbx_description
1 polymer ?
#
loop_
_entity_poly.entity_id
_entity_poly.type
_entity_poly.pdbx_seq_one_letter_code
_entity_poly.pdbx_strand_id
1 'polypeptide(L)'
;MVDALSAVFQRPNFLTFVIIFLWGFYIMVTRYNLVKKLIGMYLVQTSVIFFLVSISAKKGATVPVLLSNTEPVKAASYANPLPHVLTLTAIVVGVATLGVGLALCAAIYRKYGSLDEQKILERME
;
A
#
# COMPACT_ATOMS: atom_id res chain seq x y z
N MET A 1 -1.01 4.52 30.53
CA MET A 1 -0.60 5.40 29.39
C MET A 1 0.84 5.12 28.96
N VAL A 2 1.78 4.99 29.90
CA VAL A 2 3.18 4.62 29.61
C VAL A 2 3.31 3.18 29.07
N ASP A 3 2.49 2.24 29.55
CA ASP A 3 2.50 0.84 29.07
C ASP A 3 1.97 0.67 27.64
N ALA A 4 1.04 1.53 27.22
CA ALA A 4 0.57 1.56 25.84
C ALA A 4 1.67 2.09 24.91
N LEU A 5 2.43 3.09 25.36
CA LEU A 5 3.54 3.66 24.61
C LEU A 5 4.69 2.65 24.47
N SER A 6 5.01 1.88 25.52
CA SER A 6 6.04 0.84 25.46
C SER A 6 5.60 -0.34 24.59
N ALA A 7 4.33 -0.74 24.63
CA ALA A 7 3.77 -1.77 23.76
C ALA A 7 3.81 -1.39 22.26
N VAL A 8 3.58 -0.12 21.94
CA VAL A 8 3.71 0.41 20.56
C VAL A 8 5.16 0.34 20.07
N PHE A 9 6.13 0.64 20.93
CA PHE A 9 7.56 0.50 20.60
C PHE A 9 8.03 -0.95 20.46
N GLN A 10 7.33 -1.93 21.06
CA GLN A 10 7.67 -3.36 20.93
C GLN A 10 7.37 -3.94 19.53
N ARG A 11 6.62 -3.23 18.68
CA ARG A 11 6.21 -3.70 17.35
C ARG A 11 6.49 -2.64 16.27
N PRO A 12 7.77 -2.39 15.93
CA PRO A 12 8.15 -1.29 15.03
C PRO A 12 7.47 -1.35 13.66
N ASN A 13 7.21 -2.55 13.14
CA ASN A 13 6.53 -2.74 11.86
C ASN A 13 5.11 -2.12 11.87
N PHE A 14 4.33 -2.32 12.93
CA PHE A 14 2.97 -1.80 12.99
C PHE A 14 2.96 -0.27 13.11
N LEU A 15 3.93 0.30 13.83
CA LEU A 15 4.08 1.75 13.92
C LEU A 15 4.41 2.36 12.56
N THR A 16 5.35 1.76 11.82
CA THR A 16 5.70 2.19 10.45
C THR A 16 4.48 2.17 9.53
N PHE A 17 3.66 1.12 9.59
CA PHE A 17 2.40 1.04 8.85
C PHE A 17 1.50 2.25 9.16
N VAL A 18 1.22 2.51 10.44
CA VAL A 18 0.28 3.57 10.86
C VAL A 18 0.78 4.95 10.39
N ILE A 19 2.07 5.22 10.53
CA ILE A 19 2.67 6.49 10.12
C ILE A 19 2.52 6.70 8.60
N ILE A 20 2.88 5.71 7.79
CA ILE A 20 2.80 5.83 6.32
C ILE A 20 1.34 5.91 5.87
N PHE A 21 0.44 5.14 6.49
CA PHE A 21 -0.99 5.15 6.17
C PHE A 21 -1.61 6.53 6.42
N LEU A 22 -1.42 7.07 7.63
CA LEU A 22 -1.97 8.39 8.00
C LEU A 22 -1.36 9.51 7.15
N TRP A 23 -0.06 9.42 6.85
CA TRP A 23 0.61 10.43 6.03
C TRP A 23 0.15 10.39 4.57
N GLY A 24 0.02 9.20 3.98
CA GLY A 24 -0.55 9.03 2.64
C GLY A 24 -1.98 9.54 2.55
N PHE A 25 -2.81 9.20 3.55
CA PHE A 25 -4.19 9.66 3.64
C PHE A 25 -4.28 11.18 3.78
N TYR A 26 -3.42 11.77 4.61
CA TYR A 26 -3.32 13.24 4.77
C TYR A 26 -2.99 13.93 3.44
N ILE A 27 -2.02 13.42 2.68
CA ILE A 27 -1.65 13.97 1.36
C ILE A 27 -2.83 13.87 0.38
N MET A 28 -3.55 12.74 0.40
CA MET A 28 -4.70 12.49 -0.48
C MET A 28 -5.84 13.49 -0.25
N VAL A 29 -6.12 13.84 1.01
CA VAL A 29 -7.21 14.76 1.37
C VAL A 29 -6.81 16.24 1.21
N THR A 30 -5.60 16.61 1.61
CA THR A 30 -5.22 18.05 1.73
C THR A 30 -4.73 18.70 0.44
N ARG A 31 -4.31 17.94 -0.57
CA ARG A 31 -3.69 18.50 -1.77
C ARG A 31 -4.71 18.71 -2.89
N TYR A 32 -4.84 19.94 -3.38
CA TYR A 32 -5.69 20.26 -4.54
C TYR A 32 -5.15 19.76 -5.88
N ASN A 33 -3.84 19.47 -5.97
CA ASN A 33 -3.24 18.94 -7.20
C ASN A 33 -3.52 17.43 -7.32
N LEU A 34 -4.14 17.02 -8.44
CA LEU A 34 -4.58 15.64 -8.69
C LEU A 34 -3.42 14.62 -8.66
N VAL A 35 -2.24 14.98 -9.14
CA VAL A 35 -1.06 14.10 -9.12
C VAL A 35 -0.59 13.86 -7.69
N LYS A 36 -0.64 14.90 -6.84
CA LYS A 36 -0.28 14.75 -5.42
C LYS A 36 -1.30 13.88 -4.69
N LYS A 37 -2.59 13.95 -5.04
CA LYS A 37 -3.61 13.03 -4.50
C LYS A 37 -3.32 11.58 -4.90
N LEU A 38 -2.94 11.32 -6.15
CA LEU A 38 -2.55 9.98 -6.62
C LEU A 38 -1.33 9.42 -5.88
N ILE A 39 -0.33 10.26 -5.60
CA ILE A 39 0.83 9.85 -4.78
C ILE A 39 0.39 9.48 -3.36
N GLY A 40 -0.51 10.27 -2.76
CA GLY A 40 -1.10 9.95 -1.45
C GLY A 40 -1.82 8.60 -1.45
N MET A 41 -2.63 8.33 -2.48
CA MET A 41 -3.33 7.06 -2.67
C MET A 41 -2.35 5.87 -2.80
N TYR A 42 -1.26 6.05 -3.55
CA TYR A 42 -0.22 5.03 -3.70
C TYR A 42 0.49 4.71 -2.37
N LEU A 43 0.77 5.73 -1.55
CA LEU A 43 1.34 5.55 -0.20
C LEU A 43 0.38 4.79 0.72
N VAL A 44 -0.92 5.10 0.68
CA VAL A 44 -1.93 4.36 1.45
C VAL A 44 -1.94 2.89 1.04
N GLN A 45 -1.96 2.59 -0.27
CA GLN A 45 -1.93 1.21 -0.74
C GLN A 45 -0.66 0.46 -0.30
N THR A 46 0.50 1.12 -0.42
CA THR A 46 1.79 0.55 -0.02
C THR A 46 1.83 0.24 1.47
N SER A 47 1.25 1.10 2.31
CA SER A 47 1.16 0.86 3.75
C SER A 47 0.31 -0.37 4.10
N VAL A 48 -0.82 -0.58 3.41
CA VAL A 48 -1.67 -1.76 3.60
C VAL A 48 -0.95 -3.04 3.17
N ILE A 49 -0.21 -3.01 2.06
CA ILE A 49 0.65 -4.11 1.62
C ILE A 49 1.70 -4.43 2.69
N PHE A 50 2.37 -3.40 3.22
CA PHE A 50 3.37 -3.57 4.27
C PHE A 50 2.77 -4.21 5.54
N PHE A 51 1.54 -3.82 5.91
CA PHE A 51 0.81 -4.43 7.01
C PHE A 51 0.53 -5.93 6.77
N LEU A 52 0.03 -6.30 5.58
CA LEU A 52 -0.25 -7.70 5.21
C LEU A 52 1.02 -8.58 5.28
N VAL A 53 2.15 -8.07 4.81
CA VAL A 53 3.44 -8.77 4.89
C VAL A 53 3.88 -8.92 6.34
N SER A 54 3.72 -7.86 7.15
CA SER A 54 4.13 -7.84 8.55
C SER A 54 3.37 -8.83 9.43
N ILE A 55 2.07 -9.04 9.18
CA ILE A 55 1.26 -10.03 9.93
C ILE A 55 1.55 -11.48 9.48
N SER A 56 2.04 -11.66 8.25
CA SER A 56 2.36 -12.98 7.68
C SER A 56 3.74 -13.51 8.12
N ALA A 57 4.62 -12.61 8.58
CA ALA A 57 5.99 -12.95 8.91
C ALA A 57 6.07 -13.94 10.10
N LYS A 58 6.65 -15.11 9.85
CA LYS A 58 6.88 -16.15 10.85
C LYS A 58 8.38 -16.34 11.09
N LYS A 59 8.80 -16.32 12.37
CA LYS A 59 10.21 -16.56 12.74
C LYS A 59 10.63 -18.00 12.41
N GLY A 60 11.79 -18.16 11.76
CA GLY A 60 12.36 -19.47 11.43
C GLY A 60 11.64 -20.21 10.30
N ALA A 61 10.76 -19.53 9.55
CA ALA A 61 10.05 -20.11 8.43
C ALA A 61 10.82 -19.94 7.11
N THR A 62 10.85 -20.99 6.30
CA THR A 62 11.39 -21.03 4.94
C THR A 62 10.36 -20.53 3.92
N VAL A 63 10.83 -20.09 2.75
CA VAL A 63 9.99 -19.69 1.61
C VAL A 63 8.96 -20.77 1.25
N PRO A 64 7.73 -20.42 0.85
CA PRO A 64 6.65 -21.39 0.58
C PRO A 64 6.83 -22.10 -0.77
N VAL A 65 7.98 -22.76 -0.95
CA VAL A 65 8.36 -23.53 -2.14
C VAL A 65 8.83 -24.90 -1.67
N LEU A 66 8.25 -25.97 -2.20
CA LEU A 66 8.64 -27.33 -1.87
C LEU A 66 10.02 -27.61 -2.47
N LEU A 67 11.01 -27.85 -1.62
CA LEU A 67 12.41 -28.10 -2.03
C LEU A 67 12.72 -29.58 -2.30
N SER A 68 11.91 -30.50 -1.75
CA SER A 68 12.08 -31.94 -1.93
C SER A 68 10.72 -32.64 -1.94
N ASN A 69 10.53 -33.59 -2.86
CA ASN A 69 9.31 -34.40 -2.97
C ASN A 69 9.39 -35.71 -2.17
N THR A 70 10.55 -36.02 -1.58
CA THR A 70 10.83 -37.32 -0.95
C THR A 70 10.65 -37.33 0.57
N GLU A 71 10.65 -36.16 1.22
CA GLU A 71 10.47 -36.01 2.67
C GLU A 71 9.03 -35.62 3.02
N PRO A 72 8.46 -36.09 4.14
CA PRO A 72 7.14 -35.66 4.59
C PRO A 72 7.13 -34.14 4.86
N VAL A 73 6.19 -33.44 4.24
CA VAL A 73 6.09 -31.97 4.29
C VAL A 73 5.77 -31.50 5.72
N LYS A 74 6.75 -30.89 6.38
CA LYS A 74 6.56 -30.19 7.66
C LYS A 74 5.99 -28.79 7.40
N ALA A 75 4.67 -28.67 7.29
CA ALA A 75 3.97 -27.40 7.02
C ALA A 75 4.35 -26.27 8.01
N ALA A 76 4.71 -26.62 9.26
CA ALA A 76 5.14 -25.66 10.26
C ALA A 76 6.45 -24.94 9.91
N SER A 77 7.30 -25.52 9.06
CA SER A 77 8.59 -24.93 8.68
C SER A 77 8.48 -23.89 7.56
N TYR A 78 7.30 -23.73 6.94
CA TYR A 78 7.10 -22.84 5.81
C TYR A 78 6.37 -21.55 6.21
N ALA A 79 6.63 -20.46 5.48
CA ALA A 79 5.90 -19.22 5.60
C ALA A 79 4.48 -19.38 5.05
N ASN A 80 3.52 -18.56 5.54
CA ASN A 80 2.14 -18.65 5.06
C ASN A 80 2.06 -18.17 3.59
N PRO A 81 1.63 -19.02 2.65
CA PRO A 81 1.52 -18.63 1.24
C PRO A 81 0.36 -17.67 0.97
N LEU A 82 -0.68 -17.65 1.83
CA LEU A 82 -1.89 -16.88 1.58
C LEU A 82 -1.62 -15.37 1.50
N PRO A 83 -0.94 -14.73 2.48
CA PRO A 83 -0.68 -13.30 2.39
C PRO A 83 0.30 -12.93 1.28
N HIS A 84 1.16 -13.86 0.85
CA HIS A 84 2.08 -13.64 -0.26
C HIS A 84 1.33 -13.48 -1.59
N VAL A 85 0.35 -14.36 -1.85
CA VAL A 85 -0.50 -14.27 -3.04
C VAL A 85 -1.40 -13.04 -2.98
N LEU A 86 -2.05 -12.77 -1.84
CA LEU A 86 -2.91 -11.59 -1.67
C LEU A 86 -2.14 -10.29 -1.92
N THR A 87 -0.90 -10.21 -1.44
CA THR A 87 -0.04 -9.05 -1.65
C THR A 87 0.36 -8.88 -3.12
N LEU A 88 0.71 -9.96 -3.81
CA LEU A 88 1.08 -9.91 -5.23
C LEU A 88 -0.09 -9.42 -6.10
N THR A 89 -1.30 -9.92 -5.84
CA THR A 89 -2.52 -9.42 -6.51
C THR A 89 -2.77 -7.95 -6.22
N ALA A 90 -2.62 -7.53 -4.96
CA ALA A 90 -2.79 -6.13 -4.59
C ALA A 90 -1.80 -5.20 -5.30
N ILE A 91 -0.53 -5.60 -5.46
CA ILE A 91 0.48 -4.82 -6.18
C ILE A 91 0.08 -4.59 -7.65
N VAL A 92 -0.34 -5.65 -8.35
CA VAL A 92 -0.73 -5.55 -9.77
C VAL A 92 -1.93 -4.62 -9.94
N VAL A 93 -2.95 -4.75 -9.08
CA VAL A 93 -4.11 -3.85 -9.09
C VAL A 93 -3.70 -2.39 -8.80
N GLY A 94 -2.73 -2.18 -7.92
CA GLY A 94 -2.19 -0.85 -7.64
C GLY A 94 -1.52 -0.18 -8.82
N VAL A 95 -0.66 -0.92 -9.53
CA VAL A 95 0.01 -0.40 -10.72
C VAL A 95 -1.02 -0.11 -11.82
N ALA A 96 -2.02 -0.98 -12.01
CA ALA A 96 -3.08 -0.76 -12.99
C ALA A 96 -3.92 0.49 -12.68
N THR A 97 -4.37 0.65 -11.43
CA THR A 97 -5.17 1.81 -11.01
C THR A 97 -4.37 3.11 -11.05
N LEU A 98 -3.08 3.09 -10.69
CA LEU A 98 -2.19 4.24 -10.85
C LEU A 98 -2.03 4.64 -12.33
N GLY A 99 -1.84 3.65 -13.21
CA GLY A 99 -1.73 3.88 -14.65
C GLY A 99 -2.98 4.54 -15.23
N VAL A 100 -4.16 4.03 -14.88
CA VAL A 100 -5.45 4.64 -15.28
C VAL A 100 -5.61 6.04 -14.67
N GLY A 101 -5.26 6.23 -13.40
CA GLY A 101 -5.33 7.52 -12.72
C GLY A 101 -4.44 8.59 -13.37
N LEU A 102 -3.22 8.22 -13.77
CA LEU A 102 -2.30 9.11 -14.50
C LEU A 102 -2.81 9.41 -15.91
N ALA A 103 -3.37 8.42 -16.61
CA ALA A 103 -3.99 8.62 -17.92
C ALA A 103 -5.17 9.60 -17.83
N LEU A 104 -6.00 9.50 -16.79
CA LEU A 104 -7.08 10.45 -16.50
C LEU A 104 -6.52 11.85 -16.20
N CYS A 105 -5.46 11.96 -15.38
CA CYS A 105 -4.81 13.26 -15.14
C CYS A 105 -4.31 13.88 -16.45
N ALA A 106 -3.68 13.10 -17.33
CA ALA A 106 -3.22 13.57 -18.63
C ALA A 106 -4.38 14.03 -19.51
N ALA A 107 -5.51 13.31 -19.52
CA ALA A 107 -6.72 13.68 -20.25
C ALA A 107 -7.34 14.98 -19.71
N ILE A 108 -7.43 15.13 -18.38
CA ILE A 108 -7.92 16.35 -17.71
C ILE A 108 -7.04 17.54 -18.07
N TYR A 109 -5.71 17.38 -18.01
CA TYR A 109 -4.78 18.44 -18.36
C TYR A 109 -4.93 18.89 -19.82
N ARG A 110 -5.14 17.96 -20.76
CA ARG A 110 -5.37 18.30 -22.17
C ARG A 110 -6.65 19.12 -22.37
N LYS A 111 -7.70 18.86 -21.59
CA LYS A 111 -8.99 19.56 -21.71
C LYS A 111 -9.00 20.91 -20.98
N TYR A 112 -8.47 20.95 -19.75
CA TYR A 112 -8.60 22.10 -18.86
C TYR A 112 -7.30 22.86 -18.65
N GLY A 113 -6.15 22.42 -19.17
CA GLY A 113 -4.85 23.10 -19.02
C GLY A 113 -4.34 23.22 -17.58
N SER A 114 -4.98 22.54 -16.61
CA SER A 114 -4.59 22.53 -15.21
C SER A 114 -4.85 21.17 -14.58
N LEU A 115 -4.08 20.87 -13.54
CA LEU A 115 -4.25 19.70 -12.66
C LEU A 115 -4.66 20.12 -11.24
N ASP A 116 -4.97 21.40 -11.05
CA ASP A 116 -5.49 21.94 -9.81
C ASP A 116 -7.02 21.85 -9.84
N GLU A 117 -7.58 21.17 -8.85
CA GLU A 117 -9.02 20.93 -8.73
C GLU A 117 -9.85 22.22 -8.72
N GLN A 118 -9.38 23.28 -8.06
CA GLN A 118 -10.11 24.55 -8.00
C GLN A 118 -10.20 25.20 -9.39
N LYS A 119 -9.08 25.22 -10.11
CA LYS A 119 -9.02 25.78 -11.48
C LYS A 119 -9.79 24.95 -12.49
N ILE A 120 -9.93 23.65 -12.26
CA ILE A 120 -10.73 22.78 -13.11
C ILE A 120 -12.22 23.08 -12.90
N LEU A 121 -12.67 23.21 -11.65
CA LEU A 121 -14.06 23.55 -11.31
C LEU A 121 -14.48 24.89 -11.91
N GLU A 122 -13.66 25.93 -11.77
CA GLU A 122 -13.91 27.26 -12.36
C GLU A 122 -14.05 27.24 -13.90
N ARG A 123 -13.43 26.27 -14.59
CA ARG A 123 -13.52 26.14 -16.06
C ARG A 123 -14.65 25.22 -16.51
N MET A 124 -15.31 24.55 -15.57
CA MET A 124 -16.47 23.68 -15.82
C MET A 124 -17.79 24.42 -15.66
N GLU A 125 -17.82 25.43 -14.78
CA GLU A 125 -18.87 26.44 -14.70
C GLU A 125 -18.87 27.36 -15.93
#